data_AF-A0A1B2YUY7-F1
#
_entry.id   AF-A0A1B2YUY7-F1
#
_cell.length_a   1.000
_cell.length_b   1.000
_cell.length_c   1.000
_cell.angle_alpha   90.00
_cell.angle_beta   90.00
_cell.angle_gamma   90.00
#
_symmetry.space_group_name_H-M   'P 1'
#
loop_
_entity.id
_entity.type
_entity.pdbx_description
1 polymer ?
#
loop_
_entity_poly.entity_id
_entity_poly.type
_entity_poly.pdbx_seq_one_letter_code
_entity_poly.pdbx_strand_id
1 'polypeptide(L)'
;MINLYSTQIESLSIHRIGNKSRGEGAFISKERYALNDEITPLLKEFFFKPFREKEENYYQFVHESDLEFHSLYNLITSLFANPADSHKISSEIASLLYEQSSHPHIKAGEVYVAHLENVMLDNEKVDAVGIFKSELKQDFLQFEEAESNLNMQLEQGVNLSKLDKGCLI
;
A
#
# COMPACT_ATOMS: atom_id res chain seq x y z
N MET A 1 -11.24 -17.28 -7.67
CA MET A 1 -11.95 -16.03 -7.33
C MET A 1 -11.52 -15.58 -5.96
N ILE A 2 -11.00 -14.36 -5.88
CA ILE A 2 -10.50 -13.78 -4.63
C ILE A 2 -11.66 -13.18 -3.82
N ASN A 3 -11.64 -13.34 -2.51
CA ASN A 3 -12.59 -12.73 -1.60
C ASN A 3 -11.85 -12.13 -0.39
N LEU A 4 -12.03 -10.82 -0.20
CA LEU A 4 -11.28 -10.01 0.77
C LEU A 4 -12.10 -9.63 2.01
N TYR A 5 -13.32 -10.18 2.18
CA TYR A 5 -14.19 -9.81 3.31
C TYR A 5 -13.62 -10.21 4.67
N SER A 6 -12.99 -11.38 4.77
CA SER A 6 -12.39 -11.88 6.02
C SER A 6 -10.97 -11.37 6.28
N THR A 7 -10.38 -10.66 5.31
CA THR A 7 -8.97 -10.27 5.33
C THR A 7 -8.66 -9.36 6.52
N GLN A 8 -7.54 -9.64 7.19
CA GLN A 8 -6.96 -8.83 8.25
C GLN A 8 -5.69 -8.17 7.76
N ILE A 9 -5.43 -6.94 8.22
CA ILE A 9 -4.15 -6.27 8.00
C ILE A 9 -3.32 -6.55 9.25
N GLU A 10 -2.40 -7.51 9.17
CA GLU A 10 -1.60 -7.94 10.31
C GLU A 10 -0.46 -6.96 10.60
N SER A 11 0.13 -6.40 9.54
CA SER A 11 1.09 -5.31 9.69
C SER A 11 0.99 -4.34 8.53
N LEU A 12 1.30 -3.07 8.81
CA LEU A 12 1.31 -2.01 7.83
C LEU A 12 2.59 -1.20 7.97
N SER A 13 3.24 -0.92 6.84
CA SER A 13 4.32 0.06 6.76
C SER A 13 3.98 1.10 5.70
N ILE A 14 4.26 2.35 6.02
CA ILE A 14 3.96 3.49 5.16
C ILE A 14 5.27 4.18 4.81
N HIS A 15 5.52 4.38 3.52
CA HIS A 15 6.70 5.07 2.99
C HIS A 15 6.23 6.18 2.03
N ARG A 16 7.14 7.03 1.55
CA ARG A 16 6.84 7.94 0.43
C ARG A 16 7.88 7.75 -0.65
N ILE A 17 7.43 7.46 -1.86
CA ILE A 17 8.30 7.20 -3.00
C ILE A 17 8.10 8.29 -4.04
N GLY A 18 9.19 9.00 -4.35
CA GLY A 18 9.28 9.97 -5.43
C GLY A 18 9.66 9.35 -6.77
N ASN A 19 9.71 10.19 -7.81
CA ASN A 19 10.24 9.85 -9.11
C ASN A 19 11.73 10.19 -9.25
N LYS A 20 12.54 9.16 -9.50
CA LYS A 20 14.00 9.25 -9.65
C LYS A 20 14.45 10.14 -10.81
N SER A 21 13.74 10.13 -11.94
CA SER A 21 14.11 10.97 -13.11
C SER A 21 13.82 12.45 -12.90
N ARG A 22 12.95 12.77 -11.92
CA ARG A 22 12.58 14.14 -11.53
C ARG A 22 13.35 14.64 -10.31
N GLY A 23 14.29 13.84 -9.80
CA GLY A 23 15.06 14.17 -8.58
C GLY A 23 14.22 14.17 -7.31
N GLU A 24 13.03 13.58 -7.33
CA GLU A 24 12.18 13.42 -6.15
C GLU A 24 12.68 12.20 -5.37
N GLY A 25 13.13 12.39 -4.12
CA GLY A 25 13.69 11.30 -3.32
C GLY A 25 12.66 10.31 -2.76
N ALA A 26 13.14 9.35 -1.99
CA ALA A 26 12.32 8.43 -1.20
C ALA A 26 12.46 8.74 0.30
N PHE A 27 11.34 8.62 1.02
CA PHE A 27 11.29 8.66 2.48
C PHE A 27 10.87 7.27 2.98
N ILE A 28 11.81 6.59 3.63
CA ILE A 28 11.58 5.28 4.23
C ILE A 28 11.34 5.46 5.72
N SER A 29 10.12 5.18 6.18
CA SER A 29 9.80 5.15 7.61
C SER A 29 10.67 4.12 8.34
N LYS A 30 10.96 4.40 9.61
CA LYS A 30 11.83 3.56 10.45
C LYS A 30 11.10 2.44 11.19
N GLU A 31 9.77 2.54 11.28
CA GLU A 31 8.92 1.63 12.03
C GLU A 31 7.59 1.38 11.31
N ARG A 32 6.89 0.33 11.73
CA ARG A 32 5.53 0.02 11.29
C ARG A 32 4.55 1.11 11.72
N TYR A 33 3.49 1.26 10.95
CA TYR A 33 2.34 2.05 11.39
C TYR A 33 1.53 1.22 12.40
N ALA A 34 1.28 1.79 13.58
CA ALA A 34 0.44 1.17 14.61
C ALA A 34 -1.03 1.27 14.22
N LEU A 35 -1.60 0.14 13.78
CA LEU A 35 -3.02 0.03 13.48
C LEU A 35 -3.86 0.20 14.75
N ASN A 36 -5.06 0.75 14.58
CA ASN A 36 -6.05 0.89 15.64
C ASN A 36 -7.46 0.62 15.07
N ASP A 37 -8.45 0.52 15.97
CA ASP A 37 -9.82 0.14 15.61
C ASP A 37 -10.53 1.21 14.77
N GLU A 38 -10.10 2.47 14.82
CA GLU A 38 -10.70 3.56 14.04
C GLU A 38 -10.21 3.57 12.59
N ILE A 39 -8.90 3.38 12.37
CA ILE A 39 -8.28 3.50 11.06
C ILE A 39 -8.34 2.20 10.26
N THR A 40 -8.30 1.05 10.93
CA THR A 40 -8.25 -0.26 10.27
C THR A 40 -9.43 -0.50 9.31
N PRO A 41 -10.70 -0.23 9.69
CA PRO A 41 -11.83 -0.39 8.77
C PRO A 41 -11.72 0.52 7.54
N LEU A 42 -11.25 1.74 7.72
CA LEU A 42 -11.08 2.72 6.63
C LEU A 42 -10.00 2.26 5.64
N LEU A 43 -8.88 1.76 6.14
CA LEU A 43 -7.81 1.22 5.30
C LEU A 43 -8.23 -0.04 4.54
N LYS A 44 -8.98 -0.95 5.17
CA LYS A 44 -9.52 -2.13 4.48
C LYS A 44 -10.44 -1.73 3.33
N GLU A 45 -11.34 -0.77 3.54
CA GLU A 45 -12.21 -0.28 2.47
C GLU A 45 -11.39 0.40 1.37
N PHE A 46 -10.47 1.29 1.73
CA PHE A 46 -9.60 2.00 0.80
C PHE A 46 -8.74 1.05 -0.07
N PHE A 47 -8.13 0.02 0.54
CA PHE A 47 -7.25 -0.91 -0.14
C PHE A 47 -8.00 -1.95 -0.97
N PHE A 48 -9.11 -2.50 -0.46
CA PHE A 48 -9.73 -3.69 -1.04
C PHE A 48 -10.91 -3.41 -1.96
N LYS A 49 -11.58 -2.26 -1.82
CA LYS A 49 -12.72 -1.90 -2.68
C LYS A 49 -12.40 -2.02 -4.19
N PRO A 50 -11.24 -1.56 -4.72
CA PRO A 50 -10.91 -1.69 -6.13
C PRO A 50 -10.81 -3.15 -6.62
N PHE A 51 -10.46 -4.08 -5.72
CA PHE A 51 -10.29 -5.51 -6.04
C PHE A 51 -11.58 -6.32 -5.91
N ARG A 52 -12.71 -5.69 -5.54
CA ARG A 52 -14.04 -6.32 -5.52
C ARG A 52 -14.80 -6.13 -6.83
N GLU A 53 -14.25 -5.34 -7.75
CA GLU A 53 -14.86 -5.08 -9.07
C GLU A 53 -14.74 -6.31 -9.99
N LYS A 54 -15.56 -6.38 -11.04
CA LYS A 54 -15.75 -7.60 -11.84
C LYS A 54 -14.55 -8.02 -12.70
N GLU A 55 -13.54 -7.17 -12.86
CA GLU A 55 -12.35 -7.47 -13.66
C GLU A 55 -11.21 -7.93 -12.76
N GLU A 56 -11.01 -9.24 -12.68
CA GLU A 56 -9.84 -9.83 -12.03
C GLU A 56 -8.69 -9.91 -13.05
N ASN A 57 -7.67 -9.06 -12.89
CA ASN A 57 -6.45 -9.14 -13.69
C ASN A 57 -5.38 -9.92 -12.92
N TYR A 58 -5.16 -11.17 -13.32
CA TYR A 58 -4.12 -12.01 -12.74
C TYR A 58 -2.82 -11.92 -13.54
N TYR A 59 -1.72 -11.80 -12.80
CA TYR A 59 -0.36 -11.81 -13.34
C TYR A 59 0.47 -12.80 -12.52
N GLN A 60 1.59 -13.21 -13.08
CA GLN A 60 2.58 -14.05 -12.40
C GLN A 60 3.95 -13.38 -12.49
N PHE A 61 4.78 -13.60 -11.47
CA PHE A 61 6.18 -13.23 -11.57
C PHE A 61 6.86 -14.02 -12.68
N VAL A 62 7.75 -13.36 -13.40
CA VAL A 62 8.55 -13.94 -14.49
C VAL A 62 9.96 -13.38 -14.42
N HIS A 63 10.95 -14.23 -14.69
CA HIS A 63 12.34 -13.81 -14.80
C HIS A 63 12.99 -14.59 -15.94
N GLU A 64 13.91 -13.98 -16.69
CA GLU A 64 14.47 -14.56 -17.92
C GLU A 64 15.20 -15.88 -17.67
N SER A 65 15.88 -15.99 -16.52
CA SER A 65 16.58 -17.21 -16.09
C SER A 65 15.71 -18.10 -15.20
N ASP A 66 15.45 -17.67 -13.96
CA ASP A 66 14.68 -18.41 -12.96
C ASP A 66 14.06 -17.43 -11.94
N LEU A 67 12.93 -17.80 -11.33
CA LEU A 67 12.24 -16.99 -10.32
C LEU A 67 13.09 -16.71 -9.08
N GLU A 68 14.07 -17.56 -8.75
CA GLU A 68 15.00 -17.31 -7.63
C GLU A 68 15.79 -15.99 -7.78
N PHE A 69 15.85 -15.42 -8.99
CA PHE A 69 16.50 -14.14 -9.25
C PHE A 69 15.53 -12.94 -9.25
N HIS A 70 14.22 -13.17 -9.08
CA HIS A 70 13.24 -12.10 -9.06
C HIS A 70 13.18 -11.42 -7.69
N SER A 71 13.66 -10.17 -7.61
CA SER A 71 13.81 -9.45 -6.33
C SER A 71 12.51 -9.35 -5.52
N LEU A 72 11.39 -8.90 -6.13
CA LEU A 72 10.12 -8.78 -5.40
C LEU A 72 9.59 -10.14 -4.93
N TYR A 73 9.58 -11.17 -5.79
CA TYR A 73 9.21 -12.54 -5.42
C TYR A 73 9.98 -13.04 -4.18
N ASN A 74 11.30 -12.85 -4.15
CA ASN A 74 12.12 -13.24 -3.00
C ASN A 74 11.79 -12.47 -1.73
N LEU A 75 11.49 -11.17 -1.85
CA LEU A 75 11.05 -10.33 -0.73
C LEU A 75 9.72 -10.82 -0.16
N ILE A 76 8.73 -11.08 -1.02
CA ILE A 76 7.42 -11.58 -0.62
C ILE A 76 7.53 -12.98 0.01
N THR A 77 8.32 -13.87 -0.60
CA THR A 77 8.58 -15.22 -0.05
C THR A 77 9.21 -15.14 1.34
N SER A 78 10.18 -14.24 1.52
CA SER A 78 10.82 -14.02 2.83
C SER A 78 9.85 -13.46 3.87
N LEU A 79 8.89 -12.63 3.44
CA LEU A 79 7.88 -12.06 4.32
C LEU A 79 6.96 -13.14 4.86
N PHE A 80 6.50 -14.05 4.01
CA PHE A 80 5.68 -15.19 4.44
C PHE A 80 6.45 -16.16 5.35
N ALA A 81 7.76 -16.34 5.10
CA ALA A 81 8.59 -17.19 5.95
C ALA A 81 8.87 -16.57 7.33
N ASN A 82 8.99 -15.25 7.42
CA ASN A 82 9.23 -14.52 8.67
C ASN A 82 8.46 -13.19 8.73
N PRO A 83 7.16 -13.20 9.09
CA PRO A 83 6.35 -11.98 9.18
C PRO A 83 6.87 -10.93 10.17
N ALA A 84 7.71 -11.34 11.13
CA ALA A 84 8.38 -10.43 12.06
C ALA A 84 9.35 -9.45 11.37
N ASP A 85 9.78 -9.74 10.14
CA ASP A 85 10.60 -8.86 9.30
C ASP A 85 9.78 -7.97 8.36
N SER A 86 8.44 -7.96 8.45
CA SER A 86 7.56 -7.25 7.51
C SER A 86 7.92 -5.78 7.25
N HIS A 87 8.41 -5.04 8.26
CA HIS A 87 8.83 -3.65 8.08
C HIS A 87 10.19 -3.50 7.36
N LYS A 88 11.13 -4.41 7.64
CA LYS A 88 12.40 -4.45 6.93
C LYS A 88 12.13 -4.74 5.46
N ILE A 89 11.30 -5.74 5.19
CA ILE A 89 10.93 -6.14 3.83
C ILE A 89 10.15 -5.03 3.13
N SER A 90 9.23 -4.33 3.81
CA SER A 90 8.54 -3.20 3.21
C SER A 90 9.48 -2.07 2.80
N SER A 91 10.54 -1.84 3.58
CA SER A 91 11.58 -0.85 3.26
C SER A 91 12.38 -1.22 2.02
N GLU A 92 12.66 -2.52 1.84
CA GLU A 92 13.31 -3.06 0.63
C GLU A 92 12.38 -2.98 -0.59
N ILE A 93 11.09 -3.30 -0.44
CA ILE A 93 10.05 -3.13 -1.48
C ILE A 93 9.95 -1.65 -1.90
N ALA A 94 9.88 -0.75 -0.93
CA ALA A 94 9.82 0.69 -1.14
C ALA A 94 11.06 1.21 -1.91
N SER A 95 12.24 0.70 -1.57
CA SER A 95 13.48 1.02 -2.27
C SER A 95 13.49 0.49 -3.71
N LEU A 96 13.01 -0.74 -3.93
CA LEU A 96 12.85 -1.32 -5.26
C LEU A 96 11.89 -0.47 -6.12
N LEU A 97 10.75 -0.04 -5.55
CA LEU A 97 9.81 0.85 -6.22
C LEU A 97 10.45 2.18 -6.63
N TYR A 98 11.27 2.78 -5.76
CA TYR A 98 11.99 4.01 -6.10
C TYR A 98 12.95 3.81 -7.27
N GLU A 99 13.73 2.72 -7.26
CA GLU A 99 14.68 2.41 -8.33
C GLU A 99 14.00 2.21 -9.69
N GLN A 100 12.77 1.71 -9.70
CA GLN A 100 11.95 1.54 -10.91
C GLN A 100 11.09 2.76 -11.27
N SER A 101 11.01 3.77 -10.38
CA SER A 101 10.16 4.95 -10.58
C SER A 101 10.86 6.04 -11.40
N SER A 102 11.07 5.80 -12.69
CA SER A 102 11.73 6.75 -13.61
C SER A 102 10.81 7.34 -14.67
N HIS A 103 9.65 6.73 -14.94
CA HIS A 103 8.74 7.18 -16.00
C HIS A 103 8.07 8.53 -15.65
N PRO A 104 7.97 9.53 -16.55
CA PRO A 104 7.46 10.86 -16.24
C PRO A 104 6.03 10.91 -15.66
N HIS A 105 5.21 9.91 -15.93
CA HIS A 105 3.84 9.79 -15.40
C HIS A 105 3.75 9.15 -14.01
N ILE A 106 4.87 8.69 -13.43
CA ILE A 106 4.90 8.25 -12.04
C ILE A 106 5.07 9.49 -11.17
N LYS A 107 4.08 9.78 -10.31
CA LYS A 107 4.14 10.91 -9.38
C LYS A 107 4.69 10.47 -8.03
N ALA A 108 5.25 11.39 -7.25
CA ALA A 108 5.53 11.13 -5.85
C ALA A 108 4.25 10.78 -5.08
N GLY A 109 4.36 9.94 -4.05
CA GLY A 109 3.19 9.55 -3.27
C GLY A 109 3.47 8.62 -2.09
N GLU A 110 2.48 8.51 -1.21
CA GLU A 110 2.47 7.55 -0.11
C GLU A 110 2.34 6.11 -0.65
N VAL A 111 3.21 5.22 -0.16
CA VAL A 111 3.22 3.79 -0.46
C VAL A 111 2.91 3.03 0.82
N TYR A 112 1.95 2.12 0.74
CA TYR A 112 1.50 1.27 1.83
C TYR A 112 1.87 -0.17 1.49
N VAL A 113 2.63 -0.82 2.36
CA VAL A 113 2.93 -2.25 2.26
C VAL A 113 2.27 -2.95 3.44
N ALA A 114 1.34 -3.84 3.14
CA ALA A 114 0.50 -4.51 4.11
C ALA A 114 0.72 -6.03 4.07
N HIS A 115 1.03 -6.63 5.22
CA HIS A 115 0.92 -8.08 5.38
C HIS A 115 -0.55 -8.40 5.68
N LEU A 116 -1.13 -9.31 4.91
CA LEU A 116 -2.55 -9.64 4.93
C LEU A 116 -2.73 -11.11 5.30
N GLU A 117 -3.64 -11.38 6.21
CA GLU A 117 -4.03 -12.74 6.58
C GLU A 117 -5.52 -12.98 6.27
N ASN A 118 -5.91 -14.25 6.17
CA ASN A 118 -7.30 -14.67 5.92
C ASN A 118 -7.88 -14.11 4.61
N VAL A 119 -7.04 -13.91 3.59
CA VAL A 119 -7.51 -13.72 2.21
C VAL A 119 -8.09 -15.05 1.74
N MET A 120 -9.31 -15.02 1.17
CA MET A 120 -9.93 -16.22 0.61
C MET A 120 -9.61 -16.29 -0.88
N LEU A 121 -8.87 -17.31 -1.29
CA LEU A 121 -8.58 -17.60 -2.69
C LEU A 121 -9.08 -19.02 -2.99
N ASP A 122 -10.04 -19.15 -3.90
CA ASP A 122 -10.61 -20.45 -4.30
C ASP A 122 -11.09 -21.31 -3.11
N ASN A 123 -11.72 -20.66 -2.13
CA ASN A 123 -12.18 -21.22 -0.86
C ASN A 123 -11.08 -21.67 0.12
N GLU A 124 -9.82 -21.34 -0.14
CA GLU A 124 -8.72 -21.54 0.79
C GLU A 124 -8.32 -20.21 1.44
N LYS A 125 -7.98 -20.27 2.72
CA LYS A 125 -7.40 -19.13 3.44
C LYS A 125 -5.91 -19.10 3.17
N VAL A 126 -5.45 -17.97 2.66
CA VAL A 126 -4.04 -17.72 2.36
C VAL A 126 -3.58 -16.40 2.96
N ASP A 127 -2.27 -16.29 3.13
CA ASP A 127 -1.59 -15.03 3.39
C ASP A 127 -1.35 -14.30 2.07
N ALA A 128 -1.30 -12.97 2.13
CA ALA A 128 -1.04 -12.13 0.97
C ALA A 128 -0.25 -10.89 1.37
N VAL A 129 0.29 -10.19 0.38
CA VAL A 129 0.90 -8.87 0.55
C VAL A 129 0.20 -7.87 -0.35
N GLY A 130 -0.29 -6.79 0.26
CA GLY A 130 -0.82 -5.64 -0.45
C GLY A 130 0.23 -4.56 -0.62
N ILE A 131 0.43 -4.07 -1.84
CA ILE A 131 1.24 -2.88 -2.13
C ILE A 131 0.33 -1.84 -2.77
N PHE A 132 0.10 -0.73 -2.07
CA PHE A 132 -0.82 0.32 -2.49
C PHE A 132 -0.09 1.65 -2.58
N LYS A 133 -0.46 2.50 -3.54
CA LYS A 133 0.14 3.82 -3.71
C LYS A 133 -0.93 4.88 -3.96
N SER A 134 -0.83 5.97 -3.21
CA SER A 134 -1.61 7.19 -3.40
C SER A 134 -0.71 8.29 -3.96
N GLU A 135 -1.03 8.80 -5.13
CA GLU A 135 -0.29 9.83 -5.87
C GLU A 135 -1.00 11.18 -5.87
N LEU A 136 -2.28 11.20 -5.51
CA LEU A 136 -3.11 12.39 -5.52
C LEU A 136 -3.49 12.82 -4.11
N LYS A 137 -3.34 14.11 -3.84
CA LYS A 137 -3.97 14.77 -2.70
C LYS A 137 -5.15 15.59 -3.17
N GLN A 138 -6.15 15.71 -2.31
CA GLN A 138 -7.30 16.56 -2.52
C GLN A 138 -7.39 17.61 -1.41
N ASP A 139 -7.82 18.79 -1.82
CA ASP A 139 -8.15 19.86 -0.90
C ASP A 139 -9.45 19.50 -0.17
N PHE A 140 -9.47 19.69 1.15
CA PHE A 140 -10.68 19.59 1.95
C PHE A 140 -10.71 20.73 2.98
N LEU A 141 -11.93 21.14 3.36
CA LEU A 141 -12.13 22.16 4.38
C LEU A 141 -12.34 21.46 5.73
N GLN A 142 -11.47 21.77 6.69
CA GLN A 142 -11.63 21.36 8.08
C GLN A 142 -12.18 22.53 8.89
N PHE A 143 -13.11 22.25 9.80
CA PHE A 143 -13.72 23.25 10.66
C PHE A 143 -13.40 22.94 12.11
N GLU A 144 -12.93 23.95 12.84
CA GLU A 144 -12.68 23.88 14.28
C GLU A 144 -13.58 24.87 15.00
N GLU A 145 -14.29 24.41 16.03
CA GLU A 145 -15.12 25.26 16.87
C GLU A 145 -14.24 25.98 17.91
N ALA A 146 -14.15 27.30 17.80
CA ALA A 146 -13.63 28.17 18.85
C ALA A 146 -14.79 28.69 19.72
N GLU A 147 -14.49 29.33 20.85
CA GLU A 147 -15.49 29.80 21.82
C GLU A 147 -16.65 30.64 21.23
N SER A 148 -16.42 31.32 20.10
CA SER A 148 -17.40 32.22 19.48
C SER A 148 -17.56 32.08 17.96
N ASN A 149 -16.69 31.32 17.29
CA ASN A 149 -16.65 31.24 15.83
C ASN A 149 -16.24 29.84 15.36
N LEU A 150 -16.73 29.45 14.19
CA LEU A 150 -16.18 28.32 13.44
C LEU A 150 -15.02 28.81 12.58
N ASN A 151 -13.83 28.26 12.83
CA ASN A 151 -12.65 28.54 12.03
C ASN A 151 -12.56 27.51 10.89
N MET A 152 -12.39 28.01 9.67
CA MET A 152 -12.22 27.19 8.48
C MET A 152 -10.73 27.10 8.11
N GLN A 153 -10.25 25.89 7.87
CA GLN A 153 -8.88 25.61 7.45
C GLN A 153 -8.90 24.80 6.15
N LEU A 154 -8.05 25.18 5.19
CA LEU A 154 -7.86 24.43 3.96
C LEU A 154 -6.72 23.44 4.17
N GLU A 155 -7.03 22.16 4.08
CA GLU A 155 -6.08 21.06 4.27
C GLU A 155 -5.95 20.21 3.01
N GLN A 156 -4.81 19.52 2.88
CA GLN A 156 -4.54 18.62 1.75
C GLN A 156 -4.27 17.20 2.24
N GLY A 157 -5.04 16.24 1.72
CA GLY A 157 -4.97 14.85 2.19
C GLY A 157 -5.22 13.82 1.10
N VAL A 158 -4.97 12.56 1.46
CA VAL A 158 -5.26 11.41 0.61
C VAL A 158 -6.77 11.15 0.61
N ASN A 159 -7.36 10.97 -0.58
CA ASN A 159 -8.77 10.60 -0.69
C ASN A 159 -8.94 9.08 -0.51
N LEU A 160 -9.48 8.68 0.65
CA LEU A 160 -9.75 7.28 1.00
C LEU A 160 -10.79 6.58 0.11
N SER A 161 -11.52 7.32 -0.73
CA SER A 161 -12.48 6.76 -1.69
C SER A 161 -11.85 6.30 -3.00
N LYS A 162 -10.59 6.69 -3.26
CA LYS A 162 -9.94 6.43 -4.55
C LYS A 162 -8.47 6.06 -4.35
N LEU A 163 -8.17 4.77 -4.54
CA LEU A 163 -6.81 4.29 -4.66
C LEU A 163 -6.29 4.55 -6.07
N ASP A 164 -5.06 5.08 -6.20
CA ASP A 164 -4.47 5.36 -7.51
C ASP A 164 -3.84 4.11 -8.13
N LYS A 165 -3.05 3.36 -7.37
CA LYS A 165 -2.40 2.12 -7.81
C LYS A 165 -2.39 1.10 -6.68
N GLY A 166 -2.59 -0.17 -7.01
CA GLY A 166 -2.50 -1.25 -6.04
C GLY A 166 -2.21 -2.58 -6.71
N CYS A 167 -1.53 -3.46 -5.98
CA CYS A 167 -1.51 -4.89 -6.28
C CYS A 167 -1.67 -5.70 -5.00
N LEU A 168 -2.26 -6.88 -5.16
CA LEU A 168 -2.27 -7.95 -4.17
C LEU A 168 -1.39 -9.06 -4.73
N ILE A 169 -0.50 -9.58 -3.89
CA ILE A 169 0.44 -10.65 -4.20
C ILE A 169 0.15 -11.82 -3.27
#